data_AF-A0A9Q8YBK2-F1
#
_entry.id   AF-A0A9Q8YBK2-F1
#
_cell.length_a   1.000
_cell.length_b   1.000
_cell.length_c   1.000
_cell.angle_alpha   90.00
_cell.angle_beta   90.00
_cell.angle_gamma   90.00
#
_symmetry.space_group_name_H-M   'P 1'
#
loop_
_entity.id
_entity.type
_entity.pdbx_description
1 polymer ?
#
loop_
_entity_poly.entity_id
_entity_poly.type
_entity_poly.pdbx_seq_one_letter_code
_entity_poly.pdbx_strand_id
1 'polypeptide(L)' 'MAPQYCLALEDSHNGVRSASSAGMMTVMVPDLLPPTEEMKTLCVGIARCLHEVATALIGRRT' A
#
# COMPACT_ATOMS: atom_id res chain seq x y z
N MET A 1 -18.22 -3.40 1.01
CA MET A 1 -17.27 -4.07 1.93
C MET A 1 -16.80 -3.06 2.96
N ALA A 2 -16.49 -3.49 4.17
CA ALA A 2 -15.91 -2.59 5.17
C ALA A 2 -14.42 -2.32 4.84
N PRO A 3 -13.88 -1.12 5.10
CA PRO A 3 -12.55 -0.71 4.64
C PRO A 3 -11.41 -1.65 5.05
N GLN A 4 -11.50 -2.29 6.21
CA GLN A 4 -10.52 -3.25 6.70
C GLN A 4 -10.37 -4.51 5.82
N TYR A 5 -11.32 -4.76 4.91
CA TYR A 5 -11.27 -5.84 3.94
C TYR A 5 -10.75 -5.39 2.57
N CYS A 6 -10.32 -4.14 2.43
CA CYS A 6 -9.78 -3.58 1.20
C CYS A 6 -8.27 -3.36 1.32
N LEU A 7 -7.55 -3.60 0.21
CA LEU A 7 -6.14 -3.25 0.04
C LEU A 7 -6.04 -2.10 -0.98
N ALA A 8 -5.53 -0.96 -0.56
CA ALA A 8 -5.17 0.16 -1.43
C ALA A 8 -3.73 0.02 -1.93
N LEU A 9 -3.51 0.24 -3.22
CA LEU A 9 -2.18 0.41 -3.82
C LEU A 9 -2.05 1.88 -4.20
N GLU A 10 -1.13 2.59 -3.58
CA GLU A 10 -0.99 4.05 -3.71
C GLU A 10 0.43 4.44 -4.06
N ASP A 11 0.61 5.43 -4.93
CA ASP A 11 1.92 5.97 -5.32
C ASP A 11 2.28 7.28 -4.59
N SER A 12 1.26 7.98 -4.09
CA SER A 12 1.37 9.31 -3.48
C SER A 12 1.18 9.28 -1.96
N HIS A 13 1.83 10.21 -1.25
CA HIS A 13 1.68 10.32 0.21
C HIS A 13 0.24 10.66 0.63
N ASN A 14 -0.45 11.49 -0.16
CA ASN A 14 -1.84 11.86 0.12
C ASN A 14 -2.79 10.68 -0.03
N GLY A 15 -2.58 9.85 -1.06
CA GLY A 15 -3.32 8.60 -1.24
C GLY A 15 -3.12 7.65 -0.06
N VAL A 16 -1.87 7.47 0.38
CA VAL A 16 -1.55 6.64 1.56
C VAL A 16 -2.26 7.14 2.81
N ARG A 17 -2.21 8.44 3.11
CA ARG A 17 -2.92 9.02 4.28
C ARG A 17 -4.43 8.82 4.17
N SER A 18 -5.00 9.04 2.98
CA SER A 18 -6.43 8.88 2.74
C SER A 18 -6.87 7.43 2.97
N ALA A 19 -6.19 6.46 2.36
CA ALA A 19 -6.52 5.04 2.51
C ALA A 19 -6.34 4.55 3.95
N SER A 20 -5.23 4.93 4.60
CA SER A 20 -4.95 4.56 5.99
C SER A 20 -6.00 5.15 6.96
N SER A 21 -6.36 6.43 6.82
CA SER A 21 -7.40 7.07 7.64
C SER A 21 -8.80 6.51 7.43
N ALA A 22 -9.08 5.96 6.25
CA ALA A 22 -10.30 5.22 5.96
C ALA A 22 -10.33 3.81 6.61
N GLY A 23 -9.20 3.34 7.15
CA GLY A 23 -9.07 2.01 7.77
C GLY A 23 -8.73 0.88 6.79
N MET A 24 -8.20 1.21 5.61
CA MET A 24 -7.77 0.21 4.62
C MET A 24 -6.34 -0.28 4.90
N MET A 25 -6.05 -1.53 4.52
CA MET A 25 -4.65 -1.92 4.33
C MET A 25 -4.09 -1.13 3.15
N THR A 26 -2.87 -0.62 3.27
CA THR A 26 -2.28 0.25 2.24
C THR A 26 -0.88 -0.23 1.90
N VAL A 27 -0.57 -0.42 0.62
CA VAL A 27 0.78 -0.65 0.11
C VAL A 27 1.18 0.52 -0.77
N MET A 28 2.31 1.15 -0.45
CA MET A 28 2.84 2.20 -1.32
C MET A 28 3.71 1.61 -2.43
N VAL A 29 3.50 2.07 -3.65
CA VAL A 29 4.35 1.80 -4.82
C VAL A 29 4.85 3.16 -5.34
N PRO A 30 5.95 3.70 -4.81
CA PRO A 30 6.38 5.07 -5.08
C PRO A 30 6.71 5.26 -6.57
N ASP A 31 6.17 6.32 -7.15
CA ASP A 31 6.55 6.81 -8.48
C ASP A 31 7.56 7.95 -8.37
N LEU A 32 7.10 9.14 -7.98
CA LEU A 32 7.92 10.35 -7.95
C LEU A 32 8.63 10.60 -6.61
N LEU A 33 7.91 10.42 -5.50
CA LEU A 33 8.42 10.73 -4.16
C LEU A 33 8.80 9.45 -3.42
N PRO A 34 9.98 9.40 -2.78
CA PRO A 34 10.34 8.27 -1.95
C PRO A 34 9.41 8.16 -0.72
N PRO A 35 9.26 6.95 -0.15
CA PRO A 35 8.54 6.77 1.10
C PRO A 35 9.26 7.48 2.25
N THR A 36 8.52 8.25 3.05
CA THR A 36 8.99 8.82 4.30
C THR A 36 8.79 7.84 5.46
N GLU A 37 9.30 8.14 6.66
CA GLU A 37 9.02 7.35 7.86
C GLU A 37 7.51 7.31 8.20
N GLU A 38 6.78 8.40 7.90
CA GLU A 38 5.32 8.43 8.00
C GLU A 38 4.70 7.37 7.08
N MET A 39 5.11 7.30 5.81
CA MET A 39 4.55 6.34 4.85
C MET A 39 4.84 4.90 5.27
N LYS A 40 6.05 4.62 5.78
CA LYS A 40 6.40 3.30 6.32
C LYS A 40 5.56 2.92 7.54
N THR A 41 5.15 3.89 8.34
CA THR A 41 4.29 3.67 9.51
C THR A 41 2.84 3.40 9.10
N LEU A 42 2.32 4.12 8.09
CA LEU A 42 0.93 4.01 7.66
C LEU A 42 0.66 2.82 6.74
N CYS A 43 1.67 2.34 6.01
CA CYS A 43 1.53 1.23 5.06
C CYS A 43 1.81 -0.13 5.71
N VAL A 44 1.08 -1.15 5.26
CA VAL A 44 1.40 -2.56 5.56
C VAL A 44 2.60 -3.07 4.75
N GLY A 45 3.01 -2.33 3.72
CA GLY A 45 4.19 -2.61 2.93
C GLY A 45 4.54 -1.48 1.96
N ILE A 46 5.79 -1.45 1.53
CA ILE A 46 6.26 -0.60 0.43
C ILE A 46 6.84 -1.53 -0.63
N ALA A 47 6.38 -1.43 -1.85
CA ALA A 47 6.84 -2.23 -2.98
C ALA A 47 7.52 -1.34 -4.02
N ARG A 48 8.59 -1.83 -4.64
CA ARG A 48 9.34 -1.08 -5.67
C ARG A 48 8.57 -0.95 -6.97
N CYS A 49 7.68 -1.91 -7.26
CA CYS A 49 6.81 -1.90 -8.44
C CYS A 49 5.63 -2.85 -8.24
N LEU A 50 4.63 -2.75 -9.12
CA LEU A 50 3.43 -3.60 -9.08
C LEU A 50 3.73 -5.11 -9.24
N HIS A 51 4.86 -5.49 -9.85
CA HIS A 51 5.25 -6.90 -9.97
C HIS A 51 5.57 -7.53 -8.61
N GLU A 52 6.13 -6.77 -7.68
CA GLU A 52 6.36 -7.26 -6.31
C GLU A 52 5.04 -7.47 -5.57
N VAL A 53 4.10 -6.53 -5.74
CA VAL A 53 2.74 -6.66 -5.20
C VAL A 53 2.05 -7.91 -5.77
N ALA A 54 2.10 -8.09 -7.09
CA ALA A 54 1.53 -9.26 -7.76
C ALA A 54 2.14 -10.57 -7.24
N THR A 55 3.47 -10.61 -7.09
CA THR A 55 4.17 -11.77 -6.53
C THR A 55 3.70 -12.07 -5.11
N ALA A 56 3.57 -11.05 -4.27
CA ALA A 56 3.13 -11.19 -2.88
C ALA A 56 1.66 -11.65 -2.74
N LEU A 57 0.77 -11.22 -3.64
CA LEU A 57 -0.66 -11.55 -3.60
C LEU A 57 -0.97 -12.88 -4.29
N ILE A 58 -0.42 -13.12 -5.47
CA ILE A 58 -0.75 -14.28 -6.31
C ILE A 58 0.07 -15.52 -5.88
N GLY A 59 1.30 -15.31 -5.40
CA GLY A 59 2.19 -16.39 -4.93
C GLY A 59 1.76 -17.03 -3.61
N ARG A 60 0.76 -16.47 -2.91
CA ARG A 60 0.25 -16.97 -1.61
C ARG A 60 -0.91 -17.97 -1.73
N ARG A 61 -1.09 -18.62 -2.88
CA ARG A 61 -2.07 -19.71 -3.03
C ARG A 61 -1.57 -20.99 -2.35
N THR A 62 -1.78 -21.09 -1.04
CA THR A 62 -1.79 -22.36 -0.27
C THR A 62 -3.00 -22.36 0.63
#